data_AF-A0A523QQK9-F1
#
_entry.id   AF-A0A523QQK9-F1
#
_cell.length_a   1.000
_cell.length_b   1.000
_cell.length_c   1.000
_cell.angle_alpha   90.00
_cell.angle_beta   90.00
_cell.angle_gamma   90.00
#
_symmetry.space_group_name_H-M   'P 1'
#
loop_
_entity.id
_entity.type
_entity.pdbx_description
1 polymer ?
#
loop_
_entity_poly.entity_id
_entity_poly.type
_entity_poly.pdbx_seq_one_letter_code
_entity_poly.pdbx_strand_id
1 'polypeptide(L)' 'MYRKESYSARSNLWVGVDIEPSPDYALVAEACQAYGGRIEAPSELPAAIREALEVIQGGKSAVLDVIIEKEPEASYFSQ' A
#
# COMPACT_ATOMS: atom_id res chain seq x y z
N MET A 1 -2.47 -2.05 -30.17
CA MET A 1 -1.82 -0.71 -30.11
C MET A 1 -0.93 -0.68 -28.87
N TYR A 2 0.21 -1.38 -28.92
CA TYR A 2 1.21 -1.43 -27.85
C TYR A 2 2.56 -1.44 -28.56
N ARG A 3 3.12 -0.25 -28.81
CA ARG A 3 4.38 -0.10 -29.54
C ARG A 3 5.50 0.00 -28.52
N LYS A 4 6.60 -0.69 -28.81
CA LYS A 4 7.90 -0.75 -28.10
C LYS A 4 8.55 0.61 -27.74
N GLU A 5 7.87 1.72 -27.99
CA GLU A 5 8.32 3.11 -27.77
C GLU A 5 7.39 3.88 -26.82
N SER A 6 6.44 3.22 -26.15
CA SER A 6 5.56 3.89 -25.19
C SER A 6 6.39 4.50 -24.04
N TYR A 7 5.97 5.68 -23.57
CA TYR A 7 6.65 6.40 -22.49
C TYR A 7 6.80 5.52 -21.24
N SER A 8 5.77 4.73 -20.89
CA SER A 8 5.79 3.78 -19.77
C SER A 8 6.86 2.70 -19.87
N ALA A 9 7.13 2.19 -21.08
CA ALA A 9 8.20 1.20 -21.30
C ALA A 9 9.60 1.84 -21.22
N ARG A 10 9.72 3.15 -21.43
CA ARG A 10 10.98 3.89 -21.36
C ARG A 10 11.28 4.47 -19.98
N SER A 11 10.25 4.91 -19.26
CA SER A 11 10.39 5.56 -17.96
C SER A 11 10.22 4.62 -16.78
N ASN A 12 9.91 3.34 -17.04
CA ASN A 12 9.51 2.34 -16.03
C ASN A 12 8.35 2.82 -15.13
N LEU A 13 7.60 3.82 -15.60
CA LEU A 13 6.49 4.45 -14.88
C LEU A 13 5.21 3.98 -15.57
N TRP A 14 4.66 2.89 -15.05
CA TRP A 14 3.40 2.33 -15.52
C TRP A 14 2.25 3.15 -14.94
N VAL A 15 1.95 4.27 -15.58
CA VAL A 15 0.83 5.15 -15.19
C VAL A 15 -0.47 4.34 -15.20
N GLY A 16 -1.07 4.16 -14.03
CA GLY A 16 -2.26 3.33 -13.80
C GLY A 16 -2.01 2.00 -13.09
N VAL A 17 -0.74 1.61 -12.90
CA VAL A 17 -0.32 0.43 -12.10
C VAL A 17 0.49 0.87 -10.88
N ASP A 18 1.38 1.86 -11.04
CA ASP A 18 2.04 2.54 -9.92
C ASP A 18 1.19 3.73 -9.48
N ILE A 19 0.74 3.71 -8.23
CA ILE A 19 0.15 4.86 -7.56
C ILE A 19 1.25 5.49 -6.71
N GLU A 20 2.13 6.22 -7.37
CA GLU A 20 3.17 7.00 -6.71
C GLU A 20 2.87 8.50 -6.81
N PRO A 21 2.89 9.25 -5.69
CA PRO A 21 3.10 8.77 -4.32
C PRO A 21 1.89 7.99 -3.79
N SER A 22 2.14 6.94 -3.00
CA SER A 22 1.07 6.20 -2.30
C SER A 22 0.28 7.17 -1.42
N PRO A 23 -1.06 7.19 -1.51
CA PRO A 23 -1.89 7.98 -0.62
C PRO A 23 -1.64 7.60 0.85
N ASP A 24 -1.74 8.57 1.75
CA ASP A 24 -1.71 8.29 3.18
C ASP A 24 -3.05 7.69 3.61
N TYR A 25 -3.12 6.36 3.63
CA TYR A 25 -4.34 5.63 3.97
C TYR A 25 -4.69 5.78 5.45
N ALA A 26 -3.73 6.07 6.32
CA ALA A 26 -3.98 6.33 7.74
C ALA A 26 -4.75 7.65 7.91
N LEU A 27 -4.32 8.72 7.23
CA LEU A 27 -5.05 10.00 7.24
C LEU A 27 -6.46 9.88 6.66
N VAL A 28 -6.63 9.10 5.59
CA VAL A 28 -7.97 8.84 5.02
C VAL A 28 -8.86 8.11 6.01
N ALA A 29 -8.32 7.12 6.75
CA ALA A 29 -9.07 6.42 7.78
C ALA A 29 -9.50 7.36 8.92
N GLU A 30 -8.59 8.22 9.39
CA GLU A 30 -8.91 9.20 10.44
C GLU A 30 -9.98 10.21 10.01
N ALA A 31 -9.91 10.70 8.76
CA ALA A 31 -10.94 11.58 8.20
C ALA A 31 -12.34 10.93 8.21
N CYS A 32 -12.40 9.60 8.01
CA CYS A 32 -13.61 8.80 8.08
C CYS A 32 -14.01 8.38 9.50
N GLN A 33 -13.39 8.96 10.55
CA GLN A 33 -13.59 8.57 11.95
C GLN A 33 -13.21 7.11 12.26
N ALA A 34 -12.38 6.50 11.42
CA ALA A 34 -11.75 5.20 11.68
C ALA A 34 -10.39 5.40 12.37
N TYR A 35 -9.82 4.32 12.89
CA TYR A 35 -8.42 4.28 13.33
C TYR A 35 -7.54 4.04 12.11
N GLY A 36 -6.52 4.87 11.92
CA GLY A 36 -5.48 4.69 10.91
C GLY A 36 -4.16 4.36 11.59
N GLY A 37 -3.61 3.18 11.33
CA GLY A 37 -2.26 2.80 11.77
C GLY A 37 -1.35 2.65 10.57
N ARG A 38 -0.15 3.22 10.60
CA ARG A 38 0.90 3.01 9.60
C ARG A 38 1.99 2.11 10.16
N ILE A 39 2.36 1.07 9.43
CA ILE A 39 3.34 0.06 9.83
C ILE A 39 4.46 0.05 8.81
N GLU A 40 5.66 0.35 9.29
CA GLU A 40 6.88 0.37 8.47
C GLU A 40 7.78 -0.83 8.79
N ALA A 41 7.70 -1.37 10.01
CA ALA A 41 8.46 -2.55 10.40
C ALA A 41 7.59 -3.80 10.54
N PRO A 42 8.00 -4.96 9.98
CA PRO A 42 7.28 -6.23 10.16
C PRO A 42 7.11 -6.64 11.64
N SER A 43 8.01 -6.20 12.52
CA SER A 43 7.93 -6.46 13.96
C SER A 43 6.77 -5.75 14.65
N GLU A 44 6.28 -4.64 14.10
CA GLU A 44 5.18 -3.86 14.66
C GLU A 44 3.82 -4.45 14.28
N LEU A 45 3.76 -5.18 13.17
CA LEU A 45 2.51 -5.73 12.62
C LEU A 45 1.70 -6.58 13.62
N PRO A 46 2.28 -7.51 14.40
CA PRO A 46 1.50 -8.29 15.36
C PRO A 46 0.87 -7.45 16.48
N ALA A 47 1.55 -6.37 16.90
CA ALA A 47 1.02 -5.45 17.91
C ALA A 47 -0.08 -4.58 17.31
N ALA A 48 0.17 -4.00 16.13
CA ALA A 48 -0.81 -3.18 15.42
C ALA A 48 -2.10 -3.93 15.09
N ILE A 49 -2.02 -5.22 14.75
CA ILE A 49 -3.22 -6.06 14.54
C ILE A 49 -4.01 -6.22 15.84
N ARG A 50 -3.35 -6.45 16.98
CA ARG A 50 -4.05 -6.57 18.28
C ARG A 50 -4.78 -5.27 18.63
N GLU A 51 -4.09 -4.14 18.51
CA GLU A 51 -4.66 -2.82 18.78
C GLU A 51 -5.85 -2.52 17.85
N ALA A 52 -5.73 -2.82 16.55
CA ALA A 52 -6.84 -2.64 15.61
C ALA A 52 -8.06 -3.51 15.98
N LEU A 53 -7.85 -4.74 16.44
CA LEU A 53 -8.93 -5.62 16.89
C LEU A 53 -9.61 -5.09 18.17
N GLU A 54 -8.87 -4.47 19.09
CA GLU A 54 -9.45 -3.82 20.26
C GLU A 54 -10.31 -2.60 19.86
N VAL A 55 -9.82 -1.79 18.92
CA VAL A 55 -10.57 -0.65 18.37
C VAL A 55 -11.87 -1.10 17.69
N ILE A 56 -11.82 -2.19 16.91
CA ILE A 56 -13.00 -2.79 16.26
C ILE A 56 -14.00 -3.28 17.29
N GLN A 57 -13.54 -3.93 18.36
CA GLN A 57 -14.43 -4.36 19.47
C GLN A 57 -15.06 -3.16 20.20
N GLY A 58 -14.38 -2.01 20.23
CA GLY A 58 -14.93 -0.74 20.71
C GLY A 58 -15.94 -0.08 19.77
N GLY A 59 -16.26 -0.69 18.61
CA GLY A 59 -17.23 -0.19 17.64
C GLY A 59 -16.68 0.83 16.65
N LYS A 60 -15.35 1.00 16.58
CA LYS A 60 -14.68 1.90 15.64
C LYS A 60 -13.95 1.08 14.57
N SER A 61 -14.16 1.40 13.29
CA SER A 61 -13.44 0.74 12.20
C SER A 61 -11.94 1.03 12.28
N ALA A 62 -11.09 0.11 11.81
CA ALA A 62 -9.63 0.25 11.80
C ALA A 62 -9.05 -0.08 10.42
N VAL A 63 -8.07 0.71 9.99
CA VAL A 63 -7.30 0.55 8.75
C VAL A 63 -5.82 0.51 9.13
N LEU A 64 -5.11 -0.51 8.63
CA LEU A 64 -3.67 -0.65 8.79
C LEU A 64 -3.00 -0.49 7.43
N ASP A 65 -2.22 0.58 7.27
CA ASP A 65 -1.37 0.87 6.12
C ASP A 65 -0.01 0.18 6.32
N VAL A 66 0.20 -0.96 5.66
CA VAL A 66 1.43 -1.77 5.79
C VAL A 66 2.33 -1.50 4.60
N ILE A 67 3.48 -0.91 4.86
CA ILE A 67 4.49 -0.65 3.84
C ILE A 67 5.20 -1.96 3.52
N ILE A 68 5.10 -2.40 2.27
CA ILE A 68 5.78 -3.59 1.75
C ILE A 68 6.86 -3.17 0.77
N GLU A 69 7.94 -3.96 0.73
CA GLU A 69 8.95 -3.79 -0.31
C GLU A 69 8.35 -4.16 -1.67
N LYS A 70 8.64 -3.36 -2.69
CA LYS A 70 8.29 -3.69 -4.06
C LYS A 70 9.18 -4.86 -4.50
N GLU A 71 8.57 -5.94 -4.98
CA GLU A 71 9.34 -7.02 -5.59
C GLU A 71 10.21 -6.45 -6.72
N PRO A 72 11.51 -6.78 -6.79
CA PRO A 72 12.31 -6.45 -7.96
C PRO A 72 11.68 -7.16 -9.16
N GLU A 73 11.46 -6.45 -10.28
CA GLU A 73 10.86 -7.02 -11.49
C GLU A 73 11.54 -8.35 -11.82
N ALA A 74 10.86 -9.46 -11.55
CA ALA A 74 11.24 -10.73 -12.12
C ALA A 74 11.15 -10.56 -13.64
N SER A 75 12.26 -10.83 -14.33
CA SER A 75 12.38 -10.74 -15.78
C SER A 75 11.43 -11.74 -16.44
N TYR A 76 10.15 -11.38 -16.60
CA TYR A 76 9.12 -12.21 -17.21
C TYR A 76 9.13 -12.14 -18.74
N PHE A 77 10.06 -11.40 -19.36
CA PHE A 77 10.23 -11.31 -20.82
C PHE A 77 11.51 -11.98 -21.32
N SER A 78 11.63 -13.27 -21.05
CA SER A 78 12.49 -14.16 -21.85
C SER A 78 11.87 -15.55 -21.95
N GLN A 79 10.79 -15.68 -22.72
CA GLN A 79 10.51 -16.86 -23.57
C GLN A 79 9.75 -16.39 -24.82
#